data_AF-A0A1E7GVS6-F1
#
_entry.id   AF-A0A1E7GVS6-F1
#
_cell.length_a   1.000
_cell.length_b   1.000
_cell.length_c   1.000
_cell.angle_alpha   90.00
_cell.angle_beta   90.00
_cell.angle_gamma   90.00
#
_symmetry.space_group_name_H-M   'P 1'
#
loop_
_entity.id
_entity.type
_entity.pdbx_description
1 polymer ?
#
loop_
_entity_poly.entity_id
_entity_poly.type
_entity_poly.pdbx_seq_one_letter_code
_entity_poly.pdbx_strand_id
1 'polypeptide(L)'
;MEGLFSGGCHCGKVVFKIDGPVLNVVNCHCSICRKANGGAFSSYLVVPDEAFEVTRGSELLTRYAMSEKGEKNFCTSMALRFLIVTNSIPA
;
A
#
# COMPACT_ATOMS: atom_id res chain seq x y z
N MET A 1 8.41 15.27 6.58
CA MET A 1 7.94 14.75 7.88
C MET A 1 8.72 13.48 8.12
N GLU A 2 9.67 13.49 9.04
CA GLU A 2 10.47 12.33 9.42
C GLU A 2 9.86 11.74 10.70
N GLY A 3 9.58 10.45 10.69
CA GLY A 3 8.99 9.75 11.82
C GLY A 3 8.79 8.27 11.49
N LEU A 4 8.96 7.41 12.48
CA LEU A 4 8.66 5.99 12.37
C LEU A 4 7.13 5.83 12.42
N PHE A 5 6.50 5.46 11.32
CA PHE A 5 5.08 5.17 11.25
C PHE A 5 4.85 3.66 11.27
N SER A 6 3.76 3.23 11.91
CA SER A 6 3.30 1.84 11.83
C SER A 6 1.85 1.81 11.36
N GLY A 7 1.52 0.81 10.54
CA GLY A 7 0.16 0.53 10.12
C GLY A 7 -0.04 -0.97 9.92
N GLY A 8 -1.24 -1.37 9.53
CA GLY A 8 -1.53 -2.78 9.34
C GLY A 8 -2.97 -3.03 8.97
N CYS A 9 -3.28 -4.25 8.51
CA CYS A 9 -4.64 -4.58 8.08
C CYS A 9 -5.67 -4.29 9.17
N HIS A 10 -6.91 -4.00 8.79
CA HIS A 10 -8.00 -3.88 9.76
C HIS A 10 -8.17 -5.16 10.59
N CYS A 11 -7.83 -6.31 10.00
CA CYS A 11 -7.78 -7.59 10.69
C CYS A 11 -6.63 -7.75 11.71
N GLY A 12 -5.68 -6.83 11.78
CA GLY A 12 -4.49 -6.87 12.63
C GLY A 12 -3.42 -7.91 12.28
N LYS A 13 -3.68 -8.83 11.33
CA LYS A 13 -2.76 -9.92 10.96
C LYS A 13 -1.53 -9.46 10.17
N VAL A 14 -1.72 -8.49 9.26
CA VAL A 14 -0.63 -7.85 8.53
C VAL A 14 -0.23 -6.56 9.24
N VAL A 15 1.06 -6.37 9.51
CA VAL A 15 1.61 -5.15 10.14
C VAL A 15 2.84 -4.71 9.37
N PHE A 16 2.93 -3.41 9.10
CA PHE A 16 4.08 -2.81 8.43
C PHE A 16 4.59 -1.59 9.19
N LYS A 17 5.83 -1.22 8.90
CA LYS A 17 6.49 0.00 9.36
C LYS A 17 6.96 0.82 8.16
N ILE A 18 6.97 2.13 8.36
CA ILE A 18 7.60 3.10 7.46
C ILE A 18 8.64 3.84 8.29
N ASP A 19 9.92 3.63 7.98
CA ASP A 19 11.05 4.30 8.60
C ASP A 19 11.75 5.19 7.56
N GLY A 20 11.23 6.41 7.40
CA GLY A 20 11.74 7.35 6.42
C GLY A 20 10.75 8.45 6.04
N PRO A 21 11.13 9.30 5.09
CA PRO A 21 10.28 10.41 4.67
C PRO A 21 9.10 9.94 3.83
N VAL A 22 7.92 10.52 4.08
CA VAL A 22 6.82 10.50 3.10
C VAL A 22 7.17 11.48 1.99
N LEU A 23 7.45 10.95 0.79
CA LEU A 23 7.82 11.72 -0.39
C LEU A 23 6.62 12.40 -1.03
N ASN A 24 5.46 11.75 -1.01
CA ASN A 24 4.24 12.30 -1.58
C ASN A 24 2.98 11.67 -0.97
N VAL A 25 1.86 12.39 -1.05
CA VAL A 25 0.53 11.90 -0.70
C VAL A 25 -0.35 12.01 -1.94
N VAL A 26 -0.84 10.88 -2.43
CA VAL A 26 -1.53 10.80 -3.71
C VAL A 26 -2.97 10.38 -3.52
N ASN A 27 -3.91 11.18 -4.04
CA ASN A 27 -5.28 10.74 -4.24
C ASN A 27 -5.44 10.22 -5.67
N CYS A 28 -5.51 8.90 -5.83
CA CYS A 28 -5.66 8.29 -7.14
C CYS A 28 -7.13 8.18 -7.52
N HIS A 29 -7.49 8.79 -8.65
CA HIS A 29 -8.84 8.80 -9.18
C HIS A 29 -9.06 7.78 -10.30
N CYS A 30 -8.13 6.88 -10.62
CA CYS A 30 -8.31 5.94 -11.73
C CYS A 30 -9.46 4.96 -11.45
N SER A 31 -10.04 4.38 -12.51
CA SER A 31 -11.17 3.45 -12.40
C SER A 31 -10.88 2.25 -11.51
N ILE A 32 -9.66 1.72 -11.55
CA ILE A 32 -9.20 0.62 -10.69
C ILE A 32 -9.24 1.05 -9.22
N CYS A 33 -8.71 2.23 -8.88
CA CYS A 33 -8.69 2.73 -7.50
C CYS A 33 -10.09 3.06 -6.96
N ARG A 34 -10.95 3.68 -7.77
CA ARG A 34 -12.34 3.96 -7.35
C ARG A 34 -13.15 2.68 -7.13
N LYS A 35 -13.14 1.75 -8.09
CA LYS A 35 -13.79 0.44 -7.95
C LYS A 35 -13.23 -0.34 -6.77
N ALA A 36 -11.93 -0.19 -6.54
CA ALA A 36 -11.27 -0.82 -5.44
C ALA A 36 -11.78 -0.32 -4.08
N ASN A 37 -11.69 0.98 -3.85
CA ASN A 37 -12.00 1.59 -2.56
C ASN A 37 -13.50 1.79 -2.33
N GLY A 38 -14.34 1.62 -3.35
CA GLY A 38 -15.77 1.93 -3.27
C GLY A 38 -16.08 3.43 -3.09
N GLY A 39 -15.09 4.30 -3.34
CA GLY A 39 -15.16 5.73 -3.11
C GLY A 39 -14.68 6.56 -4.30
N ALA A 40 -14.68 7.90 -4.14
CA ALA A 40 -14.30 8.84 -5.20
C ALA A 40 -12.81 8.76 -5.59
N PHE A 41 -11.96 8.29 -4.68
CA PHE A 41 -10.53 8.07 -4.87
C PHE A 41 -10.00 7.07 -3.84
N SER A 42 -8.72 6.76 -3.92
CA SER A 42 -7.94 6.10 -2.87
C SER A 42 -6.72 6.94 -2.55
N SER A 43 -6.40 7.09 -1.27
CA SER A 43 -5.22 7.83 -0.81
C SER A 43 -4.04 6.88 -0.60
N TYR A 44 -2.86 7.29 -1.06
CA TYR A 44 -1.62 6.53 -0.93
C TYR A 44 -0.50 7.43 -0.42
N LEU A 45 0.43 6.82 0.30
CA LEU A 45 1.73 7.42 0.62
C LEU A 45 2.77 6.87 -0.34
N VAL A 46 3.65 7.76 -0.82
CA VAL A 46 4.85 7.39 -1.57
C VAL A 46 6.03 7.52 -0.62
N VAL A 47 6.79 6.44 -0.45
CA VAL A 47 7.95 6.34 0.45
C VAL A 47 9.08 5.63 -0.31
N PRO A 48 10.35 5.80 0.10
CA PRO A 48 11.45 4.97 -0.41
C PRO A 48 11.21 3.48 -0.14
N ASP A 49 11.69 2.60 -1.03
CA ASP A 49 11.49 1.16 -0.89
C ASP A 49 12.18 0.64 0.39
N GLU A 50 13.38 1.14 0.69
CA GLU A 50 14.13 0.82 1.90
C GLU A 50 13.47 1.31 3.20
N ALA A 51 12.55 2.26 3.10
CA ALA A 51 11.81 2.78 4.24
C ALA A 51 10.59 1.92 4.60
N PHE A 52 10.15 0.99 3.75
CA PHE A 52 8.94 0.21 3.96
C PHE A 52 9.23 -1.26 4.30
N GLU A 53 8.69 -1.74 5.43
CA GLU A 53 8.88 -3.13 5.85
C GLU A 53 7.57 -3.75 6.36
N VAL A 54 7.22 -4.96 5.87
CA VAL A 54 6.15 -5.78 6.46
C VAL A 54 6.72 -6.61 7.60
N THR A 55 6.48 -6.17 8.83
CA THR A 55 6.97 -6.82 10.05
C THR A 55 6.19 -8.07 10.48
N ARG A 56 4.97 -8.28 9.95
CA ARG A 56 4.13 -9.45 10.26
C ARG A 56 3.11 -9.73 9.16
N GLY A 57 2.82 -11.01 8.90
CA GLY A 57 1.71 -11.45 8.05
C GLY A 57 1.97 -11.34 6.54
N SER A 58 3.23 -11.39 6.11
CA SER A 58 3.60 -11.30 4.68
C SER A 58 3.02 -12.46 3.86
N GLU A 59 2.82 -13.63 4.47
CA GLU A 59 2.18 -14.80 3.88
C GLU A 59 0.69 -14.61 3.59
N LEU A 60 0.07 -13.62 4.22
CA LEU A 60 -1.34 -13.25 3.99
C LEU A 60 -1.48 -12.17 2.92
N LEU A 61 -0.39 -11.69 2.33
CA LEU A 61 -0.42 -10.76 1.22
C LEU A 61 -0.60 -11.50 -0.10
N THR A 62 -1.52 -11.01 -0.91
CA THR A 62 -1.67 -11.41 -2.31
C THR A 62 -1.58 -10.19 -3.22
N ARG A 63 -1.28 -10.43 -4.50
CA ARG A 63 -0.95 -9.41 -5.49
C ARG A 63 -2.01 -9.37 -6.59
N TYR A 64 -2.34 -8.15 -7.02
CA TYR A 64 -3.13 -7.86 -8.20
C TYR A 64 -2.32 -6.96 -9.13
N ALA A 65 -1.85 -7.50 -10.25
CA ALA A 65 -1.18 -6.73 -11.28
C ALA A 65 -2.17 -5.80 -11.98
N MET A 66 -1.91 -4.49 -11.93
CA MET A 66 -2.70 -3.48 -12.65
C MET A 66 -2.13 -3.21 -14.04
N SER A 67 -0.81 -3.31 -14.16
CA SER A 67 -0.01 -3.04 -15.36
C SER A 67 1.33 -3.76 -15.24
N GLU A 68 2.14 -3.75 -16.30
CA GLU A 68 3.50 -4.30 -16.28
C GLU A 68 4.38 -3.69 -15.19
N LYS A 69 4.19 -2.39 -14.96
CA LYS A 69 4.82 -1.62 -13.90
C LYS A 69 3.75 -1.24 -12.91
N GLY A 70 3.21 -2.13 -12.10
CA GLY A 70 2.33 -1.69 -11.02
C GLY A 70 1.44 -2.78 -10.51
N GLU A 71 1.66 -3.15 -9.26
CA GLU A 71 0.84 -4.13 -8.56
C GLU A 71 0.19 -3.53 -7.32
N LYS A 72 -0.88 -4.18 -6.89
CA LYS A 72 -1.59 -3.91 -5.65
C LYS A 72 -1.49 -5.09 -4.73
N ASN A 73 -0.96 -4.90 -3.53
CA ASN A 73 -1.00 -5.91 -2.49
C ASN A 73 -2.27 -5.78 -1.64
N PHE A 74 -2.79 -6.88 -1.10
CA PHE A 74 -3.90 -6.87 -0.13
C PHE A 74 -3.89 -8.12 0.77
N CYS A 75 -4.50 -8.00 1.95
CA CYS A 75 -4.63 -9.11 2.90
C CYS A 75 -5.72 -10.11 2.45
N THR A 76 -5.41 -11.40 2.45
CA THR A 76 -6.33 -12.48 2.09
C THR A 76 -7.31 -12.84 3.20
N SER A 77 -6.96 -12.58 4.48
CA SER A 77 -7.81 -12.95 5.62
C SER A 77 -9.10 -12.12 5.70
N MET A 78 -9.09 -10.92 5.15
CA MET A 78 -10.24 -10.02 5.13
C MET A 78 -9.98 -9.09 3.95
N ALA A 79 -10.84 -9.15 2.93
CA ALA A 79 -10.64 -8.44 1.65
C ALA A 79 -10.64 -6.90 1.76
N LEU A 80 -10.58 -6.35 2.98
CA LEU A 80 -10.36 -4.93 3.21
C LEU A 80 -8.93 -4.56 2.79
N ARG A 81 -8.85 -3.63 1.86
CA ARG A 81 -7.63 -3.28 1.14
C ARG A 81 -6.64 -2.58 2.05
N PHE A 82 -5.45 -3.16 2.14
CA PHE A 82 -4.23 -2.46 2.51
C PHE A 82 -3.37 -2.41 1.29
N LEU A 83 -3.35 -1.25 0.63
CA LEU A 83 -2.65 -1.14 -0.63
C LEU A 83 -1.19 -0.73 -0.40
N ILE A 84 -0.29 -1.66 -0.68
CA ILE A 84 1.10 -1.36 -1.00
C ILE A 84 1.19 -1.36 -2.53
N VAL A 85 1.45 -0.20 -3.13
CA VAL A 85 1.82 -0.10 -4.54
C VAL A 85 3.34 -0.15 -4.57
N THR A 86 3.89 -1.34 -4.77
CA THR A 86 5.28 -1.50 -5.15
C THR A 86 5.35 -1.21 -6.63
N ASN A 87 5.93 -0.06 -6.96
CA ASN A 87 6.25 0.22 -8.33
C ASN A 87 7.49 1.08 -8.36
N SER A 88 8.55 0.52 -8.95
CA SER A 88 9.72 1.26 -9.38
C SER A 88 9.26 2.31 -10.40
N ILE A 89 8.75 3.44 -9.90
CA ILE A 89 8.53 4.63 -10.71
C ILE A 89 9.92 5.26 -10.81
N PRO A 90 10.63 5.16 -11.96
CA PRO A 90 11.83 5.97 -12.12
C PRO A 90 11.39 7.43 -12.01
N ALA A 91 12.19 8.19 -11.27
CA ALA A 91 12.02 9.62 -11.03
C ALA A 91 11.66 10.41 -12.30
#